data_AF-A0A2E0IX17-F1
#
_entry.id   AF-A0A2E0IX17-F1
#
_cell.length_a   1.000
_cell.length_b   1.000
_cell.length_c   1.000
_cell.angle_alpha   90.00
_cell.angle_beta   90.00
_cell.angle_gamma   90.00
#
_symmetry.space_group_name_H-M   'P 1'
#
loop_
_entity.id
_entity.type
_entity.pdbx_description
1 polymer ?
#
loop_
_entity_poly.entity_id
_entity_poly.type
_entity_poly.pdbx_seq_one_letter_code
_entity_poly.pdbx_strand_id
1 'polypeptide(L)'
;MWERLPRLARLRFSATPGPRSQTGWAGTGEARIDTSRDADGVRLHEAGLFTPSVAGSPVAFRNVYRWSRHGHRLSLWHERFGRDAAVWLFDLVATGRDRLETVEPHPCGQDRYDARLTLTAEGFDLRWSITGPRKDETLAYRYAP
;
A
#
# COMPACT_ATOMS: atom_id res chain seq x y z
N MET A 1 -14.70 -0.19 -4.44
CA MET A 1 -13.28 -0.55 -4.24
C MET A 1 -13.02 -1.97 -4.74
N TRP A 2 -13.53 -3.01 -4.07
CA TRP A 2 -13.23 -4.43 -4.36
C TRP A 2 -13.28 -4.82 -5.84
N GLU A 3 -14.34 -4.44 -6.55
CA GLU A 3 -14.52 -4.75 -7.98
C GLU A 3 -13.50 -4.07 -8.92
N ARG A 4 -12.77 -3.05 -8.42
CA ARG A 4 -11.71 -2.37 -9.20
C ARG A 4 -10.38 -3.12 -9.15
N LEU A 5 -10.12 -3.91 -8.10
CA LEU A 5 -8.84 -4.56 -7.87
C LEU A 5 -8.36 -5.40 -9.08
N PRO A 6 -9.20 -6.23 -9.74
CA PRO A 6 -8.75 -7.05 -10.86
C PRO A 6 -8.39 -6.25 -12.13
N ARG A 7 -8.76 -4.96 -12.19
CA ARG A 7 -8.53 -4.11 -13.37
C ARG A 7 -7.30 -3.23 -13.25
N LEU A 8 -6.62 -3.25 -12.10
CA LEU A 8 -5.43 -2.44 -11.90
C LEU A 8 -4.27 -3.01 -12.71
N ALA A 9 -3.51 -2.15 -13.40
CA ALA A 9 -2.30 -2.55 -14.10
C ALA A 9 -1.09 -1.65 -13.80
N ARG A 10 -1.28 -0.53 -13.11
CA ARG A 10 -0.24 0.47 -12.85
C ARG A 10 -0.28 1.01 -11.44
N LEU A 11 0.91 1.15 -10.85
CA LEU A 11 1.15 1.87 -9.61
C LEU A 11 2.10 3.04 -9.90
N ARG A 12 1.77 4.20 -9.33
CA ARG A 12 2.73 5.28 -9.07
C ARG A 12 2.70 5.60 -7.59
N PHE A 13 3.85 5.83 -6.98
CA PHE A 13 3.88 6.26 -5.59
C PHE A 13 4.98 7.27 -5.30
N SER A 14 4.80 7.98 -4.20
CA SER A 14 5.84 8.78 -3.57
C SER A 14 6.02 8.35 -2.11
N ALA A 15 7.26 8.40 -1.66
CA ALA A 15 7.65 8.27 -0.26
C ALA A 15 8.19 9.61 0.23
N THR A 16 7.59 10.13 1.30
CA THR A 16 7.92 11.42 1.87
C THR A 16 8.22 11.24 3.36
N PRO A 17 9.47 11.47 3.80
CA PRO A 17 9.81 11.44 5.20
C PRO A 17 9.22 12.65 5.92
N GLY A 18 8.71 12.40 7.12
CA GLY A 18 8.35 13.40 8.11
C GLY A 18 9.57 13.85 8.92
N PRO A 19 9.41 14.89 9.77
CA PRO A 19 10.50 15.53 10.49
C PRO A 19 11.32 14.60 11.39
N ARG A 20 10.73 13.48 11.84
CA ARG A 20 11.40 12.51 12.74
C ARG A 20 11.95 11.28 12.01
N SER A 21 11.85 11.23 10.69
CA SER A 21 12.32 10.10 9.91
C SER A 21 13.84 9.98 10.00
N GLN A 22 14.32 8.75 10.20
CA GLN A 22 15.74 8.40 10.14
C GLN A 22 16.02 7.39 9.02
N THR A 23 15.09 7.21 8.08
CA THR A 23 15.18 6.16 7.05
C THR A 23 15.85 6.64 5.76
N GLY A 24 15.70 7.93 5.42
CA GLY A 24 16.24 8.51 4.20
C GLY A 24 15.50 8.13 2.90
N TRP A 25 14.34 7.47 3.00
CA TRP A 25 13.59 6.93 1.86
C TRP A 25 12.66 7.95 1.17
N ALA A 26 13.15 9.17 0.93
CA ALA A 26 12.43 10.11 0.06
C ALA A 26 12.56 9.68 -1.40
N GLY A 27 11.48 9.66 -2.18
CA GLY A 27 11.55 9.32 -3.60
C GLY A 27 10.20 9.07 -4.25
N THR A 28 10.25 8.64 -5.51
CA THR A 28 9.06 8.24 -6.28
C THR A 28 9.29 6.88 -6.92
N GLY A 29 8.21 6.15 -7.21
CA GLY A 29 8.32 4.89 -7.93
C GLY A 29 7.15 4.65 -8.85
N GLU A 30 7.40 3.83 -9.87
CA GLU A 30 6.40 3.36 -10.82
C GLU A 30 6.52 1.84 -10.98
N ALA A 31 5.40 1.14 -11.08
CA ALA A 31 5.35 -0.29 -11.29
C ALA A 31 4.20 -0.71 -12.22
N ARG A 32 4.40 -1.84 -12.90
CA ARG A 32 3.31 -2.64 -13.46
C ARG A 32 2.70 -3.51 -12.37
N ILE A 33 1.42 -3.80 -12.54
CA ILE A 33 0.65 -4.67 -11.66
C ILE A 33 0.06 -5.79 -12.50
N ASP A 34 0.37 -7.02 -12.12
CA ASP A 34 -0.39 -8.18 -12.56
C ASP A 34 -1.34 -8.59 -11.43
N THR A 35 -2.59 -8.89 -11.77
CA THR A 35 -3.61 -9.26 -10.77
C THR A 35 -3.94 -10.73 -10.87
N SER A 36 -4.15 -11.37 -9.71
CA SER A 36 -4.64 -12.75 -9.64
C SER A 36 -5.71 -12.86 -8.58
N ARG A 37 -6.68 -13.74 -8.80
CA ARG A 37 -7.75 -14.02 -7.84
C ARG A 37 -7.60 -15.46 -7.35
N ASP A 38 -7.60 -15.60 -6.04
CA ASP A 38 -7.53 -16.86 -5.33
C ASP A 38 -8.73 -16.98 -4.37
N ALA A 39 -8.90 -18.15 -3.75
CA ALA A 39 -9.95 -18.37 -2.76
C ALA A 39 -9.89 -17.40 -1.57
N ASP A 40 -8.69 -16.94 -1.21
CA ASP A 40 -8.44 -16.09 -0.05
C ASP A 40 -8.36 -14.58 -0.36
N GLY A 41 -8.49 -14.18 -1.63
CA GLY A 41 -8.50 -12.76 -2.00
C GLY A 41 -8.01 -12.45 -3.41
N VAL A 42 -7.70 -11.17 -3.64
CA VAL A 42 -7.06 -10.68 -4.87
C VAL A 42 -5.62 -10.29 -4.55
N ARG A 43 -4.67 -10.78 -5.33
CA ARG A 43 -3.25 -10.42 -5.23
C ARG A 43 -2.89 -9.40 -6.30
N LEU A 44 -2.15 -8.38 -5.89
CA LEU A 44 -1.48 -7.42 -6.75
C LEU A 44 0.02 -7.76 -6.75
N HIS A 45 0.53 -8.19 -7.89
CA HIS A 45 1.94 -8.45 -8.12
C HIS A 45 2.56 -7.21 -8.72
N GLU A 46 3.25 -6.43 -7.91
CA GLU A 46 3.86 -5.18 -8.31
C GLU A 46 5.33 -5.40 -8.67
N ALA A 47 5.76 -4.91 -9.82
CA ALA A 47 7.16 -4.91 -10.22
C ALA A 47 7.53 -3.59 -10.91
N GLY A 48 8.59 -2.94 -10.42
CA GLY A 48 8.92 -1.60 -10.87
C GLY A 48 10.24 -1.05 -10.37
N LEU A 49 10.39 0.26 -10.50
CA LEU A 49 11.56 1.02 -10.11
C LEU A 49 11.17 2.11 -9.10
N PHE A 50 12.00 2.27 -8.08
CA PHE A 50 11.96 3.38 -7.14
C PHE A 50 13.19 4.27 -7.36
N THR A 51 12.98 5.57 -7.52
CA THR A 51 14.02 6.57 -7.69
C THR A 51 14.12 7.39 -6.40
N PRO A 52 15.21 7.25 -5.63
CA PRO A 52 15.46 8.08 -4.45
C PRO A 52 15.57 9.57 -4.84
N SER A 53 15.10 10.46 -3.97
CA SER A 53 15.20 11.91 -4.17
C SER A 53 16.62 12.44 -3.99
N VAL A 54 17.42 11.80 -3.16
CA VAL A 54 18.87 12.06 -3.08
C VAL A 54 19.56 11.37 -4.26
N ALA A 55 20.66 11.96 -4.76
CA ALA A 55 21.39 11.41 -5.89
C ALA A 55 21.67 9.91 -5.68
N GLY A 56 21.10 9.08 -6.53
CA GLY A 56 21.12 7.63 -6.39
C GLY A 56 20.56 6.95 -7.64
N SER A 57 20.99 5.72 -7.87
CA SER A 57 20.46 4.91 -8.97
C SER A 57 19.04 4.42 -8.64
N PRO A 58 18.15 4.30 -9.64
CA PRO A 58 16.88 3.63 -9.45
C PRO A 58 17.06 2.21 -8.89
N VAL A 59 16.24 1.86 -7.91
CA VAL A 59 16.23 0.56 -7.24
C VAL A 59 15.04 -0.23 -7.72
N ALA A 60 15.29 -1.42 -8.26
CA ALA A 60 14.21 -2.33 -8.64
C ALA A 60 13.53 -2.90 -7.39
N PHE A 61 12.20 -2.99 -7.42
CA PHE A 61 11.42 -3.60 -6.35
C PHE A 61 10.38 -4.56 -6.89
N ARG A 62 9.97 -5.49 -6.02
CA ARG A 62 8.84 -6.38 -6.23
C ARG A 62 8.04 -6.48 -4.94
N ASN A 63 6.72 -6.38 -5.03
CA ASN A 63 5.80 -6.62 -3.92
C ASN A 63 4.69 -7.56 -4.35
N VAL A 64 4.20 -8.34 -3.39
CA VAL A 64 2.94 -9.07 -3.54
C VAL A 64 2.03 -8.62 -2.41
N TYR A 65 0.95 -7.94 -2.78
CA TYR A 65 -0.07 -7.50 -1.84
C TYR A 65 -1.33 -8.32 -2.00
N ARG A 66 -1.82 -8.88 -0.90
CA ARG A 66 -3.09 -9.61 -0.87
C ARG A 66 -4.17 -8.74 -0.24
N TRP A 67 -5.23 -8.53 -1.00
CA TRP A 67 -6.47 -7.91 -0.56
C TRP A 67 -7.51 -8.99 -0.26
N SER A 68 -8.02 -9.01 0.97
CA SER A 68 -9.12 -9.90 1.36
C SER A 68 -10.33 -9.09 1.81
N ARG A 69 -11.54 -9.59 1.54
CA ARG A 69 -12.80 -8.96 1.93
C ARG A 69 -13.49 -9.79 3.00
N HIS A 70 -13.84 -9.14 4.11
CA HIS A 70 -14.54 -9.74 5.24
C HIS A 70 -15.77 -8.89 5.58
N GLY A 71 -16.92 -9.22 4.98
CA GLY A 71 -18.13 -8.42 5.12
C GLY A 71 -17.95 -6.98 4.61
N HIS A 72 -17.96 -6.03 5.53
CA HIS A 72 -17.77 -4.58 5.27
C HIS A 72 -16.30 -4.13 5.38
N ARG A 73 -15.39 -5.03 5.74
CA ARG A 73 -13.96 -4.75 5.93
C ARG A 73 -13.13 -5.23 4.73
N LEU A 74 -12.12 -4.45 4.37
CA LEU A 74 -11.06 -4.86 3.44
C LEU A 74 -9.73 -4.91 4.17
N SER A 75 -9.06 -6.05 4.12
CA SER A 75 -7.76 -6.25 4.76
C SER A 75 -6.66 -6.24 3.72
N LEU A 76 -5.57 -5.54 4.01
CA LEU A 76 -4.35 -5.55 3.21
C LEU A 76 -3.25 -6.34 3.92
N TRP A 77 -2.60 -7.23 3.16
CA TRP A 77 -1.49 -8.06 3.61
C TRP A 77 -0.32 -7.91 2.64
N HIS A 78 0.90 -7.94 3.15
CA HIS A 78 2.15 -7.96 2.39
C HIS A 78 2.78 -9.35 2.46
N GLU A 79 2.94 -10.02 1.32
CA GLU A 79 3.50 -11.39 1.22
C GLU A 79 5.04 -11.39 1.04
N ARG A 80 5.78 -10.46 1.64
CA ARG A 80 7.27 -10.40 1.56
C ARG A 80 7.98 -11.66 1.99
N PHE A 81 7.37 -12.45 2.88
CA PHE A 81 7.91 -13.71 3.37
C PHE A 81 7.23 -14.93 2.72
N GLY A 82 6.52 -14.71 1.62
CA GLY A 82 5.70 -15.71 0.95
C GLY A 82 4.26 -15.75 1.48
N ARG A 83 3.44 -16.56 0.80
CA ARG A 83 1.98 -16.66 1.03
C ARG A 83 1.64 -17.07 2.46
N ASP A 84 2.34 -18.06 3.00
CA ASP A 84 2.04 -18.65 4.30
C ASP A 84 2.52 -17.80 5.49
N ALA A 85 3.38 -16.82 5.23
CA ALA A 85 3.90 -15.86 6.21
C ALA A 85 3.51 -14.41 5.86
N ALA A 86 2.32 -14.23 5.28
CA ALA A 86 1.79 -12.93 4.93
C ALA A 86 1.69 -12.01 6.16
N VAL A 87 2.28 -10.82 6.04
CA VAL A 87 2.24 -9.80 7.10
C VAL A 87 0.98 -8.98 6.93
N TRP A 88 0.08 -9.04 7.89
CA TRP A 88 -1.06 -8.13 7.94
C TRP A 88 -0.57 -6.69 8.09
N LEU A 89 -1.13 -5.77 7.30
CA LEU A 89 -0.79 -4.36 7.39
C LEU A 89 -1.86 -3.57 8.12
N PHE A 90 -3.12 -3.67 7.67
CA PHE A 90 -4.24 -2.97 8.27
C PHE A 90 -5.57 -3.43 7.67
N ASP A 91 -6.64 -2.95 8.28
CA ASP A 91 -8.02 -3.09 7.83
C ASP A 91 -8.61 -1.74 7.47
N LEU A 92 -9.36 -1.69 6.38
CA LEU A 92 -10.10 -0.53 5.92
C LEU A 92 -11.60 -0.77 6.03
N VAL A 93 -12.32 0.23 6.54
CA VAL A 93 -13.79 0.28 6.54
C VAL A 93 -14.27 1.52 5.80
N ALA A 94 -15.46 1.45 5.21
CA ALA A 94 -16.04 2.60 4.54
C ALA A 94 -16.41 3.70 5.53
N THR A 95 -15.89 4.91 5.32
CA THR A 95 -16.23 6.13 6.06
C THR A 95 -17.02 7.13 5.21
N GLY A 96 -17.17 6.83 3.90
CA GLY A 96 -17.96 7.60 2.96
C GLY A 96 -18.24 6.80 1.68
N ARG A 97 -18.87 7.45 0.70
CA ARG A 97 -19.22 6.81 -0.59
C ARG A 97 -17.99 6.34 -1.37
N ASP A 98 -16.92 7.12 -1.29
CA ASP A 98 -15.68 6.96 -2.06
C ASP A 98 -14.46 6.78 -1.16
N ARG A 99 -14.64 6.68 0.16
CA ARG A 99 -13.55 6.72 1.14
C ARG A 99 -13.59 5.54 2.09
N LEU A 100 -12.43 4.93 2.30
CA LEU A 100 -12.19 3.93 3.32
C LEU A 100 -11.01 4.33 4.19
N GLU A 101 -11.06 4.05 5.48
CA GLU A 101 -10.03 4.40 6.46
C GLU A 101 -9.76 3.25 7.42
N THR A 102 -8.57 3.30 8.04
CA THR A 102 -8.20 2.41 9.14
C THR A 102 -9.16 2.56 10.31
N VAL A 103 -9.65 1.43 10.82
CA VAL A 103 -10.55 1.40 12.00
C VAL A 103 -9.79 1.88 13.23
N GLU A 104 -8.57 1.38 13.41
CA GLU A 104 -7.62 1.80 14.43
C GLU A 104 -6.20 1.75 13.84
N PRO A 105 -5.29 2.69 14.20
CA PRO A 105 -3.91 2.64 13.76
C PRO A 105 -3.24 1.33 14.21
N HIS A 106 -2.85 0.49 13.26
CA HIS A 106 -2.38 -0.85 13.57
C HIS A 106 -0.95 -0.85 14.15
N PRO A 107 -0.71 -1.43 15.34
CA PRO A 107 0.63 -1.60 15.87
C PRO A 107 1.32 -2.80 15.21
N CYS A 108 2.30 -2.54 14.34
CA CYS A 108 3.24 -3.54 13.84
C CYS A 108 4.58 -3.35 14.58
N GLY A 109 4.76 -4.07 15.69
CA GLY A 109 5.90 -3.85 16.58
C GLY A 109 5.84 -2.47 17.25
N GLN A 110 6.86 -1.64 17.04
CA GLN A 110 6.88 -0.25 17.53
C GLN A 110 6.33 0.78 16.53
N ASP A 111 6.00 0.34 15.30
CA ASP A 111 5.46 1.21 14.27
C ASP A 111 3.93 1.16 14.25
N ARG A 112 3.30 2.29 13.99
CA ARG A 112 1.87 2.44 13.78
C ARG A 112 1.59 2.77 12.33
N TYR A 113 0.67 2.01 11.75
CA TYR A 113 0.22 2.16 10.38
C TYR A 113 -1.19 2.73 10.37
N ASP A 114 -1.37 3.84 9.68
CA ASP A 114 -2.66 4.46 9.45
C ASP A 114 -2.86 4.65 7.95
N ALA A 115 -4.04 4.36 7.42
CA ALA A 115 -4.26 4.35 5.98
C ALA A 115 -5.64 4.91 5.61
N ARG A 116 -5.64 5.65 4.50
CA ARG A 116 -6.84 6.17 3.84
C ARG A 116 -6.80 5.81 2.37
N LEU A 117 -7.89 5.24 1.90
CA LEU A 117 -8.13 4.95 0.50
C LEU A 117 -9.26 5.84 -0.03
N THR A 118 -9.00 6.51 -1.14
CA THR A 118 -10.00 7.30 -1.87
C THR A 118 -10.18 6.71 -3.26
N LEU A 119 -11.41 6.38 -3.62
CA LEU A 119 -11.75 5.91 -4.96
C LEU A 119 -11.58 7.02 -5.99
N THR A 120 -10.98 6.69 -7.13
CA THR A 120 -10.94 7.56 -8.30
C THR A 120 -11.93 7.07 -9.35
N ALA A 121 -11.99 7.72 -10.51
CA ALA A 121 -12.89 7.33 -11.60
C ALA A 121 -12.67 5.85 -11.99
N GLU A 122 -11.41 5.41 -12.10
CA GLU A 122 -11.04 4.09 -12.61
C GLU A 122 -10.30 3.21 -11.59
N GLY A 123 -9.54 3.79 -10.66
CA GLY A 123 -8.77 3.07 -9.65
C GLY A 123 -8.99 3.61 -8.24
N PHE A 124 -7.89 3.82 -7.50
CA PHE A 124 -7.91 4.46 -6.18
C PHE A 124 -6.55 5.04 -5.81
N ASP A 125 -6.58 6.05 -4.95
CA ASP A 125 -5.40 6.54 -4.24
C ASP A 125 -5.37 5.90 -2.85
N LEU A 126 -4.22 5.38 -2.43
CA LEU A 126 -3.99 4.84 -1.08
C LEU A 126 -2.89 5.67 -0.44
N ARG A 127 -3.24 6.41 0.61
CA ARG A 127 -2.28 7.13 1.43
C ARG A 127 -2.14 6.41 2.76
N TRP A 128 -0.92 6.16 3.18
CA TRP A 128 -0.65 5.54 4.46
C TRP A 128 0.57 6.15 5.12
N SER A 129 0.46 6.28 6.43
CA SER A 129 1.48 6.87 7.29
C SER A 129 2.04 5.81 8.20
N ILE A 130 3.36 5.80 8.35
CA ILE A 130 4.10 4.88 9.20
C ILE A 130 4.80 5.71 10.27
N THR A 131 4.39 5.57 11.51
CA THR A 131 4.96 6.33 12.64
C THR A 131 5.50 5.40 13.71
N GLY A 132 6.75 5.57 14.09
CA GLY A 132 7.41 4.76 15.12
C GLY A 132 8.67 5.46 15.64
N PRO A 133 9.50 4.78 16.45
CA PRO A 133 10.68 5.40 17.04
C PRO A 133 11.73 5.87 16.02
N ARG A 134 11.80 5.21 14.85
CA ARG A 134 12.72 5.55 13.75
C ARG A 134 12.04 5.96 12.45
N LYS A 135 10.75 5.63 12.31
CA LYS A 135 9.97 5.86 11.10
C LYS A 135 9.00 7.01 11.32
N ASP A 136 8.94 7.88 10.35
CA ASP A 136 7.94 8.93 10.25
C ASP A 136 7.75 9.13 8.76
N GLU A 137 6.98 8.26 8.12
CA GLU A 137 6.90 8.19 6.66
C GLU A 137 5.47 8.40 6.21
N THR A 138 5.29 9.14 5.13
CA THR A 138 4.06 9.15 4.36
C THR A 138 4.31 8.52 3.01
N LEU A 139 3.49 7.53 2.68
CA LEU A 139 3.46 6.88 1.39
C LEU A 139 2.15 7.26 0.70
N ALA A 140 2.24 7.79 -0.52
CA ALA A 140 1.09 8.17 -1.33
C ALA A 140 1.09 7.36 -2.63
N TYR A 141 0.16 6.42 -2.74
CA TYR A 141 0.08 5.47 -3.85
C TYR A 141 -1.11 5.84 -4.71
N ARG A 142 -0.95 5.69 -6.02
CA ARG A 142 -1.97 5.84 -7.05
C ARG A 142 -2.04 4.57 -7.86
N TYR A 143 -3.16 3.87 -7.74
CA TYR A 143 -3.48 2.66 -8.48
C TYR A 143 -4.43 3.01 -9.62
N ALA A 144 -4.09 2.56 -10.83
CA ALA A 144 -4.88 2.76 -12.03
C ALA A 144 -4.86 1.50 -12.90
N PRO A 145 -5.82 1.38 -13.85
CA PRO A 145 -5.72 0.41 -14.93
C PRO A 145 -4.48 0.58 -15.82
#